data_AF-A0A2T2XZU2-F1
#
_entry.id   AF-A0A2T2XZU2-F1
#
_cell.length_a   1.000
_cell.length_b   1.000
_cell.length_c   1.000
_cell.angle_alpha   90.00
_cell.angle_beta   90.00
_cell.angle_gamma   90.00
#
_symmetry.space_group_name_H-M   'P 1'
#
loop_
_entity.id
_entity.type
_entity.pdbx_description
1 polymer ?
#
loop_
_entity_poly.entity_id
_entity_poly.type
_entity_poly.pdbx_seq_one_letter_code
_entity_poly.pdbx_strand_id
1 'polypeptide(L)'
;MRWICKDEIEECLTQAWKDMAEQANAELIAAPDEEARKAILRRVASSNIWREFYKLLPEPLKRKCWYCEAEEIRSDMPVDHFRPKNKVEDDKQHDGYWWLAFDWQNYRCACTFCNSRRVFDDTEGGKACRFPLENPDERAFVPADQDKLNNERPYFLDPFNPDDEKLLWFDNDGLPLAKPSATVEQQTKVQNSIEIFHLHESRIVRARNIVRLEVERQVRKIKTNDNVQEAKAKLRRMVRDTEKLSRAAVVYLRAHRELPEVKDILNLD
;
A
#
# COMPACT_ATOMS: atom_id res chain seq x y z
N MET A 1 6.03 0.01 -3.51
CA MET A 1 4.57 0.13 -3.37
C MET A 1 4.04 0.56 -4.70
N ARG A 2 2.83 0.10 -5.01
CA ARG A 2 2.16 0.38 -6.27
C ARG A 2 1.20 1.54 -6.07
N TRP A 3 1.12 2.46 -7.02
CA TRP A 3 0.01 3.40 -7.08
C TRP A 3 -1.30 2.71 -7.46
N ILE A 4 -2.35 3.04 -6.73
CA ILE A 4 -3.69 2.51 -6.91
C ILE A 4 -4.58 3.67 -7.36
N CYS A 5 -5.14 3.57 -8.56
CA CYS A 5 -6.06 4.55 -9.08
C CYS A 5 -7.41 4.43 -8.37
N LYS A 6 -7.89 5.53 -7.79
CA LYS A 6 -9.19 5.58 -7.10
C LYS A 6 -10.35 5.37 -8.07
N ASP A 7 -10.26 5.92 -9.28
CA ASP A 7 -11.31 5.86 -10.29
C ASP A 7 -11.58 4.41 -10.72
N GLU A 8 -10.52 3.60 -10.90
CA GLU A 8 -10.64 2.16 -11.22
C GLU A 8 -11.42 1.38 -10.13
N ILE A 9 -11.34 1.83 -8.87
CA ILE A 9 -12.08 1.23 -7.76
C ILE A 9 -13.52 1.72 -7.79
N GLU A 10 -13.73 3.04 -7.88
CA GLU A 10 -15.04 3.66 -7.79
C GLU A 10 -16.01 3.15 -8.87
N GLU A 11 -15.51 2.94 -10.10
CA GLU A 11 -16.27 2.37 -11.22
C GLU A 11 -16.74 0.93 -10.96
N CYS A 12 -16.03 0.18 -10.11
CA CYS A 12 -16.36 -1.21 -9.78
C CYS A 12 -17.33 -1.35 -8.59
N LEU A 13 -17.52 -0.29 -7.79
CA LEU A 13 -18.37 -0.34 -6.60
C LEU A 13 -19.86 -0.29 -6.97
N THR A 14 -20.57 -1.37 -6.68
CA THR A 14 -22.00 -1.48 -6.94
C THR A 14 -22.82 -0.61 -6.01
N GLN A 15 -24.01 -0.18 -6.46
CA GLN A 15 -24.94 0.57 -5.61
C GLN A 15 -25.31 -0.23 -4.36
N ALA A 16 -25.55 -1.54 -4.50
CA ALA A 16 -25.85 -2.42 -3.37
C ALA A 16 -24.74 -2.42 -2.30
N TRP A 17 -23.46 -2.37 -2.72
CA TRP A 17 -22.36 -2.25 -1.77
C TRP A 17 -22.33 -0.88 -1.09
N LYS A 18 -22.55 0.19 -1.86
CA LYS A 18 -22.61 1.58 -1.34
C LYS A 18 -23.72 1.73 -0.30
N ASP A 19 -24.91 1.21 -0.58
CA ASP A 19 -26.05 1.24 0.33
C ASP A 19 -25.75 0.49 1.65
N MET A 20 -25.13 -0.70 1.56
CA MET A 20 -24.71 -1.46 2.75
C MET A 20 -23.69 -0.70 3.59
N ALA A 21 -22.70 -0.07 2.95
CA ALA A 21 -21.67 0.71 3.63
C ALA A 21 -22.26 1.96 4.28
N GLU A 22 -23.14 2.68 3.59
CA GLU A 22 -23.83 3.88 4.10
C GLU A 22 -24.73 3.54 5.29
N GLN A 23 -25.52 2.47 5.20
CA GLN A 23 -26.37 2.01 6.30
C GLN A 23 -25.54 1.66 7.55
N ALA A 24 -24.44 0.92 7.38
CA ALA A 24 -23.56 0.57 8.49
C ALA A 24 -22.87 1.79 9.09
N ASN A 25 -22.53 2.80 8.27
CA ASN A 25 -21.95 4.05 8.75
C ASN A 25 -22.97 4.89 9.52
N ALA A 26 -24.22 4.97 9.04
CA ALA A 26 -25.29 5.64 9.76
C ALA A 26 -25.54 5.00 11.14
N GLU A 27 -25.46 3.67 11.24
CA GLU A 27 -25.54 2.98 12.54
C GLU A 27 -24.38 3.35 13.47
N LEU A 28 -23.15 3.46 12.95
CA LEU A 28 -22.00 3.90 13.75
C LEU A 28 -22.15 5.33 14.27
N ILE A 29 -22.65 6.24 13.42
CA ILE A 29 -22.89 7.64 13.78
C ILE A 29 -23.98 7.74 14.86
N ALA A 30 -25.01 6.90 14.79
CA ALA A 30 -26.09 6.86 15.77
C ALA A 30 -25.73 6.14 17.09
N ALA A 31 -24.57 5.47 17.16
CA ALA A 31 -24.15 4.73 18.34
C ALA A 31 -23.88 5.69 19.52
N PRO A 32 -24.44 5.42 20.72
CA PRO A 32 -24.42 6.38 21.83
C PRO A 32 -23.04 6.54 22.48
N ASP A 33 -22.19 5.52 22.39
CA ASP A 33 -20.89 5.47 23.06
C ASP A 33 -19.88 4.59 22.30
N GLU A 34 -18.64 4.60 22.79
CA GLU A 34 -17.52 3.86 22.19
C GLU A 34 -17.73 2.34 22.20
N GLU A 35 -18.33 1.80 23.26
CA GLU A 35 -18.55 0.35 23.38
C GLU A 35 -19.61 -0.13 22.38
N ALA A 36 -20.68 0.64 22.18
CA ALA A 36 -21.66 0.40 21.12
C ALA A 36 -21.01 0.45 19.72
N ARG A 37 -20.14 1.45 19.45
CA ARG A 37 -19.38 1.53 18.19
C ARG A 37 -18.51 0.30 17.98
N LYS A 38 -17.73 -0.11 18.97
CA LYS A 38 -16.89 -1.32 18.90
C LYS A 38 -17.74 -2.58 18.70
N ALA A 39 -18.90 -2.67 19.34
CA ALA A 39 -19.82 -3.79 19.17
C ALA A 39 -20.32 -3.87 17.73
N ILE A 40 -20.67 -2.74 17.09
CA ILE A 40 -21.03 -2.68 15.67
C ILE A 40 -19.86 -3.17 14.81
N LEU A 41 -18.66 -2.58 14.98
CA LEU A 41 -17.47 -2.92 14.17
C LEU A 41 -17.04 -4.39 14.28
N ARG A 42 -17.36 -5.09 15.37
CA ARG A 42 -17.04 -6.51 15.58
C ARG A 42 -18.02 -7.47 14.91
N ARG A 43 -19.15 -6.97 14.38
CA ARG A 43 -20.17 -7.84 13.77
C ARG A 43 -19.63 -8.48 12.49
N VAL A 44 -20.13 -9.70 12.22
CA VAL A 44 -19.88 -10.39 10.95
C VAL A 44 -20.37 -9.57 9.78
N ALA A 45 -21.51 -8.87 9.92
CA ALA A 45 -22.04 -7.97 8.89
C ALA A 45 -21.04 -6.88 8.48
N SER A 46 -20.39 -6.22 9.45
CA SER A 46 -19.36 -5.20 9.18
C SER A 46 -18.13 -5.81 8.48
N SER A 47 -17.70 -6.98 8.92
CA SER A 47 -16.61 -7.72 8.27
C SER A 47 -16.94 -8.12 6.83
N ASN A 48 -18.21 -8.45 6.56
CA ASN A 48 -18.67 -8.80 5.22
C ASN A 48 -18.59 -7.60 4.28
N ILE A 49 -18.91 -6.37 4.72
CA ILE A 49 -18.78 -5.16 3.88
C ILE A 49 -17.35 -5.00 3.36
N TRP A 50 -16.35 -5.17 4.24
CA TRP A 50 -14.92 -5.10 3.85
C TRP A 50 -14.51 -6.23 2.91
N ARG A 51 -15.03 -7.44 3.11
CA ARG A 51 -14.76 -8.59 2.22
C ARG A 51 -15.40 -8.42 0.85
N GLU A 52 -16.63 -7.93 0.79
CA GLU A 52 -17.33 -7.66 -0.47
C GLU A 52 -16.63 -6.55 -1.25
N PHE A 53 -16.10 -5.52 -0.57
CA PHE A 53 -15.25 -4.50 -1.23
C PHE A 53 -14.11 -5.15 -2.01
N TYR A 54 -13.34 -6.04 -1.36
CA TYR A 54 -12.23 -6.73 -2.02
C TYR A 54 -12.68 -7.57 -3.23
N LYS A 55 -13.85 -8.22 -3.14
CA LYS A 55 -14.41 -9.02 -4.24
C LYS A 55 -14.79 -8.17 -5.46
N LEU A 56 -15.23 -6.93 -5.25
CA LEU A 56 -15.60 -6.01 -6.32
C LEU A 56 -14.40 -5.44 -7.07
N LEU A 57 -13.20 -5.46 -6.46
CA LEU A 57 -12.02 -4.92 -7.10
C LEU A 57 -11.69 -5.61 -8.44
N PRO A 58 -11.15 -4.87 -9.43
CA PRO A 58 -10.66 -5.48 -10.66
C PRO A 58 -9.45 -6.40 -10.37
N GLU A 59 -9.28 -7.42 -11.19
CA GLU A 59 -8.24 -8.47 -11.00
C GLU A 59 -6.82 -7.91 -10.78
N PRO A 60 -6.36 -6.85 -11.46
CA PRO A 60 -5.04 -6.28 -11.21
C PRO A 60 -4.85 -5.79 -9.77
N LEU A 61 -5.90 -5.34 -9.07
CA LEU A 61 -5.82 -4.83 -7.69
C LEU A 61 -5.94 -5.94 -6.64
N LYS A 62 -6.19 -7.18 -7.07
CA LYS A 62 -6.30 -8.36 -6.21
C LYS A 62 -4.95 -9.07 -6.06
N ARG A 63 -4.90 -9.99 -5.10
CA ARG A 63 -3.81 -10.95 -4.84
C ARG A 63 -2.47 -10.35 -4.45
N LYS A 64 -2.25 -9.05 -4.59
CA LYS A 64 -1.02 -8.38 -4.16
C LYS A 64 -1.30 -7.40 -3.02
N CYS A 65 -0.42 -7.38 -2.04
CA CYS A 65 -0.42 -6.35 -1.01
C CYS A 65 -0.12 -4.99 -1.65
N TRP A 66 -0.93 -3.97 -1.39
CA TRP A 66 -0.74 -2.63 -1.94
C TRP A 66 0.50 -1.92 -1.36
N TYR A 67 0.97 -2.33 -0.18
CA TYR A 67 2.18 -1.78 0.43
C TYR A 67 3.46 -2.46 -0.08
N CYS A 68 3.58 -3.78 0.07
CA CYS A 68 4.82 -4.50 -0.22
C CYS A 68 4.87 -5.21 -1.57
N GLU A 69 3.74 -5.27 -2.29
CA GLU A 69 3.56 -5.96 -3.59
C GLU A 69 3.87 -7.45 -3.59
N ALA A 70 4.03 -8.05 -2.40
CA ALA A 70 4.04 -9.49 -2.25
C ALA A 70 2.67 -10.05 -2.64
N GLU A 71 2.71 -11.13 -3.42
CA GLU A 71 1.53 -11.92 -3.72
C GLU A 71 1.10 -12.71 -2.49
N GLU A 72 -0.19 -12.68 -2.21
CA GLU A 72 -0.89 -13.48 -1.23
C GLU A 72 -1.73 -14.51 -1.97
N ILE A 73 -1.46 -15.79 -1.68
CA ILE A 73 -2.06 -16.94 -2.35
C ILE A 73 -2.91 -17.79 -1.40
N ARG A 74 -2.90 -17.48 -0.09
CA ARG A 74 -3.53 -18.30 0.95
C ARG A 74 -4.56 -17.55 1.78
N SER A 75 -4.39 -16.25 2.01
CA SER A 75 -5.37 -15.44 2.74
C SER A 75 -6.29 -14.69 1.78
N ASP A 76 -7.49 -14.34 2.26
CA ASP A 76 -8.48 -13.56 1.50
C ASP A 76 -8.06 -12.09 1.29
N MET A 77 -6.78 -11.74 1.50
CA MET A 77 -6.22 -10.39 1.53
C MET A 77 -6.98 -9.45 2.48
N PRO A 78 -6.53 -9.30 3.74
CA PRO A 78 -7.13 -8.36 4.66
C PRO A 78 -7.26 -6.94 4.10
N VAL A 79 -8.39 -6.29 4.37
CA VAL A 79 -8.54 -4.85 4.16
C VAL A 79 -8.03 -4.13 5.39
N ASP A 80 -6.97 -3.35 5.22
CA ASP A 80 -6.45 -2.40 6.19
C ASP A 80 -7.26 -1.10 6.15
N HIS A 81 -7.56 -0.56 7.33
CA HIS A 81 -8.10 0.78 7.51
C HIS A 81 -6.92 1.73 7.66
N PHE A 82 -6.57 2.44 6.59
CA PHE A 82 -5.39 3.33 6.53
C PHE A 82 -5.36 4.28 7.72
N ARG A 83 -6.48 4.97 7.96
CA ARG A 83 -6.84 5.58 9.25
C ARG A 83 -7.47 4.51 10.15
N PRO A 84 -6.82 4.10 11.25
CA PRO A 84 -7.27 3.01 12.09
C PRO A 84 -8.63 3.29 12.75
N LYS A 85 -9.59 2.37 12.58
CA LYS A 85 -10.97 2.56 13.05
C LYS A 85 -11.20 2.47 14.57
N ASN A 86 -10.31 1.82 15.33
CA ASN A 86 -10.57 1.47 16.74
C ASN A 86 -9.71 2.21 17.77
N LYS A 87 -8.56 2.74 17.34
CA LYS A 87 -7.59 3.49 18.16
C LYS A 87 -6.45 3.97 17.27
N VAL A 88 -5.74 5.02 17.66
CA VAL A 88 -4.47 5.40 17.04
C VAL A 88 -3.34 5.13 18.05
N GLU A 89 -2.32 4.38 17.66
CA GLU A 89 -1.23 4.04 18.57
C GLU A 89 -0.30 5.24 18.82
N ASP A 90 -0.14 6.11 17.82
CA ASP A 90 0.64 7.34 17.92
C ASP A 90 -0.08 8.45 18.74
N ASP A 91 -1.35 8.25 19.09
CA ASP A 91 -2.13 9.19 19.92
C ASP A 91 -3.14 8.45 20.80
N LYS A 92 -2.81 8.30 22.08
CA LYS A 92 -3.61 7.57 23.06
C LYS A 92 -4.95 8.24 23.39
N GLN A 93 -5.13 9.52 23.05
CA GLN A 93 -6.40 10.23 23.28
C GLN A 93 -7.39 10.00 22.13
N HIS A 94 -6.96 9.37 21.05
CA HIS A 94 -7.76 9.19 19.85
C HIS A 94 -8.44 7.81 19.81
N ASP A 95 -9.76 7.78 19.86
CA ASP A 95 -10.62 6.57 19.88
C ASP A 95 -10.72 5.85 18.51
N GLY A 96 -9.79 6.15 17.61
CA GLY A 96 -9.80 5.73 16.21
C GLY A 96 -10.76 6.51 15.30
N TYR A 97 -10.52 6.41 14.00
CA TYR A 97 -11.32 7.01 12.94
C TYR A 97 -12.53 6.13 12.62
N TRP A 98 -13.35 5.84 13.63
CA TRP A 98 -14.45 4.89 13.53
C TRP A 98 -15.48 5.29 12.47
N TRP A 99 -15.68 6.59 12.22
CA TRP A 99 -16.59 7.12 11.19
C TRP A 99 -16.09 6.91 9.76
N LEU A 100 -14.83 6.49 9.59
CA LEU A 100 -14.24 6.11 8.31
C LEU A 100 -14.12 4.58 8.18
N ALA A 101 -14.76 3.81 9.06
CA ALA A 101 -14.67 2.36 9.05
C ALA A 101 -15.37 1.72 7.84
N PHE A 102 -16.36 2.42 7.27
CA PHE A 102 -17.10 1.98 6.08
C PHE A 102 -16.81 2.80 4.81
N ASP A 103 -15.88 3.76 4.89
CA ASP A 103 -15.43 4.55 3.75
C ASP A 103 -14.36 3.79 2.97
N TRP A 104 -14.65 3.47 1.70
CA TRP A 104 -13.73 2.75 0.84
C TRP A 104 -12.43 3.51 0.56
N GLN A 105 -12.45 4.86 0.61
CA GLN A 105 -11.25 5.66 0.45
C GLN A 105 -10.29 5.50 1.65
N ASN A 106 -10.76 4.89 2.74
CA ASN A 106 -9.95 4.51 3.88
C ASN A 106 -9.37 3.07 3.76
N TYR A 107 -9.72 2.30 2.73
CA TYR A 107 -9.31 0.90 2.60
C TYR A 107 -8.05 0.69 1.77
N ARG A 108 -7.11 -0.10 2.28
CA ARG A 108 -5.93 -0.60 1.55
C ARG A 108 -5.91 -2.13 1.63
N CYS A 109 -5.80 -2.84 0.51
CA CYS A 109 -5.67 -4.30 0.53
C CYS A 109 -4.23 -4.69 0.89
N ALA A 110 -4.05 -5.24 2.08
CA ALA A 110 -2.74 -5.44 2.67
C ALA A 110 -2.57 -6.86 3.21
N CYS A 111 -1.41 -7.46 2.94
CA CYS A 111 -1.09 -8.76 3.55
C CYS A 111 -0.98 -8.63 5.07
N THR A 112 -1.14 -9.75 5.77
CA THR A 112 -1.10 -9.79 7.23
C THR A 112 0.21 -9.27 7.82
N PHE A 113 1.34 -9.38 7.12
CA PHE A 113 2.64 -8.86 7.59
C PHE A 113 2.72 -7.33 7.55
N CYS A 114 2.11 -6.70 6.54
CA CYS A 114 2.07 -5.24 6.48
C CYS A 114 0.96 -4.65 7.36
N ASN A 115 -0.18 -5.36 7.49
CA ASN A 115 -1.34 -4.87 8.22
C ASN A 115 -1.23 -5.08 9.75
N SER A 116 -0.71 -6.21 10.22
CA SER A 116 -0.65 -6.55 11.64
C SER A 116 0.77 -6.55 12.16
N ARG A 117 0.98 -6.08 13.41
CA ARG A 117 2.29 -6.09 14.07
C ARG A 117 2.86 -7.51 14.13
N ARG A 118 4.12 -7.65 13.73
CA ARG A 118 4.93 -8.88 13.79
C ARG A 118 6.30 -8.53 14.35
N VAL A 119 6.84 -9.48 15.11
CA VAL A 119 8.19 -9.43 15.67
C VAL A 119 8.86 -10.73 15.27
N PHE A 120 9.98 -10.62 14.55
CA PHE A 120 10.91 -11.70 14.25
C PHE A 120 12.22 -11.45 14.99
N ASP A 121 13.14 -12.41 14.93
CA ASP A 121 14.44 -12.31 15.61
C ASP A 121 15.30 -11.15 15.06
N ASP A 122 15.15 -10.83 13.77
CA ASP A 122 15.96 -9.86 13.03
C ASP A 122 15.26 -8.52 12.77
N THR A 123 13.92 -8.53 12.71
CA THR A 123 13.13 -7.38 12.27
C THR A 123 11.76 -7.36 12.95
N GLU A 124 11.19 -6.16 13.09
CA GLU A 124 9.81 -5.98 13.53
C GLU A 124 9.11 -4.89 12.73
N GLY A 125 7.79 -4.98 12.66
CA GLY A 125 6.99 -4.02 11.91
C GLY A 125 5.55 -4.49 11.72
N GLY A 126 4.81 -3.80 10.89
CA GLY A 126 3.39 -4.07 10.63
C GLY A 126 2.51 -3.02 11.27
N LYS A 127 1.62 -2.46 10.47
CA LYS A 127 0.97 -1.17 10.71
C LYS A 127 0.14 -1.17 12.00
N ALA A 128 -0.62 -2.23 12.23
CA ALA A 128 -1.58 -2.33 13.33
C ALA A 128 -2.46 -1.08 13.42
N CYS A 129 -2.21 -0.21 14.41
CA CYS A 129 -2.95 1.03 14.62
C CYS A 129 -2.06 2.27 14.50
N ARG A 130 -0.88 2.15 13.88
CA ARG A 130 0.01 3.26 13.57
C ARG A 130 -0.59 4.13 12.47
N PHE A 131 -0.65 5.42 12.72
CA PHE A 131 -1.07 6.47 11.79
C PHE A 131 -0.41 7.81 12.16
N PRO A 132 0.92 7.94 12.02
CA PRO A 132 1.61 9.19 12.29
C PRO A 132 1.22 10.24 11.25
N LEU A 133 1.12 11.50 11.69
CA LEU A 133 0.93 12.66 10.85
C LEU A 133 2.20 13.51 10.88
N GLU A 134 2.46 14.25 9.81
CA GLU A 134 3.55 15.23 9.75
C GLU A 134 3.35 16.30 10.84
N ASN A 135 2.11 16.79 10.97
CA ASN A 135 1.68 17.66 12.05
C ASN A 135 0.58 16.96 12.88
N PRO A 136 0.88 16.49 14.11
CA PRO A 136 -0.13 15.89 14.98
C PRO A 136 -1.30 16.81 15.37
N ASP A 137 -1.12 18.14 15.36
CA ASP A 137 -2.16 19.09 15.78
C ASP A 137 -3.32 19.19 14.77
N GLU A 138 -3.06 18.82 13.52
CA GLU A 138 -4.04 18.73 12.42
C GLU A 138 -4.87 17.44 12.47
N ARG A 139 -4.67 16.57 13.47
CA ARG A 139 -5.43 15.33 13.59
C ARG A 139 -6.92 15.61 13.80
N ALA A 140 -7.76 14.96 12.99
CA ALA A 140 -9.21 14.96 13.15
C ALA A 140 -9.63 13.91 14.19
N PHE A 141 -10.38 14.29 15.23
CA PHE A 141 -10.82 13.40 16.32
C PHE A 141 -12.27 12.97 16.21
N VAL A 142 -13.09 13.76 15.50
CA VAL A 142 -14.53 13.52 15.36
C VAL A 142 -15.01 13.73 13.92
N PRO A 143 -16.19 13.20 13.53
CA PRO A 143 -16.72 13.38 12.17
C PRO A 143 -16.87 14.84 11.72
N ALA A 144 -17.04 15.77 12.67
CA ALA A 144 -17.19 17.19 12.39
C ALA A 144 -15.86 17.88 12.02
N ASP A 145 -14.70 17.26 12.29
CA ASP A 145 -13.36 17.81 12.04
C ASP A 145 -12.97 17.69 10.55
N GLN A 146 -13.86 18.03 9.62
CA GLN A 146 -13.65 17.82 8.19
C GLN A 146 -12.46 18.63 7.65
N ASP A 147 -12.27 19.87 8.12
CA ASP A 147 -11.15 20.72 7.70
C ASP A 147 -9.81 20.11 8.11
N LYS A 148 -9.72 19.63 9.36
CA LYS A 148 -8.55 18.90 9.87
C LYS A 148 -8.32 17.63 9.05
N LEU A 149 -9.36 16.83 8.84
CA LEU A 149 -9.26 15.58 8.08
C LEU A 149 -8.71 15.80 6.67
N ASN A 150 -9.12 16.90 6.02
CA ASN A 150 -8.64 17.30 4.70
C ASN A 150 -7.18 17.82 4.72
N ASN A 151 -6.76 18.42 5.83
CA ASN A 151 -5.41 18.95 6.03
C ASN A 151 -4.41 17.91 6.54
N GLU A 152 -4.88 16.78 7.08
CA GLU A 152 -4.02 15.70 7.57
C GLU A 152 -3.02 15.26 6.50
N ARG A 153 -1.75 15.25 6.87
CA ARG A 153 -0.66 14.72 6.05
C ARG A 153 -0.11 13.46 6.69
N PRO A 154 -0.54 12.25 6.24
CA PRO A 154 0.00 11.00 6.74
C PRO A 154 1.51 10.95 6.53
N TYR A 155 2.26 10.65 7.60
CA TYR A 155 3.71 10.69 7.54
C TYR A 155 4.33 9.36 7.10
N PHE A 156 3.62 8.64 6.24
CA PHE A 156 4.07 7.44 5.57
C PHE A 156 3.38 7.39 4.20
N LEU A 157 3.97 6.63 3.27
CA LEU A 157 3.51 6.53 1.89
C LEU A 157 2.09 5.94 1.80
N ASP A 158 1.26 6.57 0.96
CA ASP A 158 -0.09 6.11 0.63
C ASP A 158 -0.14 5.56 -0.80
N PRO A 159 -0.58 4.30 -1.00
CA PRO A 159 -0.81 3.76 -2.35
C PRO A 159 -1.78 4.58 -3.21
N PHE A 160 -2.68 5.38 -2.61
CA PHE A 160 -3.55 6.29 -3.38
C PHE A 160 -2.87 7.58 -3.84
N ASN A 161 -1.68 7.89 -3.34
CA ASN A 161 -0.93 9.08 -3.75
C ASN A 161 0.08 8.74 -4.87
N PRO A 162 -0.11 9.25 -6.11
CA PRO A 162 0.78 8.94 -7.24
C PRO A 162 2.21 9.47 -7.07
N ASP A 163 2.46 10.39 -6.16
CA ASP A 163 3.80 10.89 -5.89
C ASP A 163 4.55 10.07 -4.85
N ASP A 164 3.82 9.40 -3.96
CA ASP A 164 4.42 8.54 -2.92
C ASP A 164 5.03 7.26 -3.52
N GLU A 165 4.41 6.68 -4.55
CA GLU A 165 4.93 5.46 -5.18
C GLU A 165 6.33 5.64 -5.78
N LYS A 166 6.69 6.87 -6.16
CA LYS A 166 7.98 7.20 -6.79
C LYS A 166 9.10 7.35 -5.76
N LEU A 167 8.76 7.48 -4.47
CA LEU A 167 9.72 7.71 -3.39
C LEU A 167 10.41 6.42 -2.92
N LEU A 168 9.74 5.26 -3.01
CA LEU A 168 10.30 3.98 -2.55
C LEU A 168 11.21 3.34 -3.60
N TRP A 169 12.47 3.15 -3.24
CA TRP A 169 13.53 2.51 -4.02
C TRP A 169 14.10 1.30 -3.28
N PHE A 170 14.99 0.55 -3.94
CA PHE A 170 15.64 -0.64 -3.39
C PHE A 170 17.12 -0.63 -3.71
N ASP A 171 17.95 -1.10 -2.78
CA ASP A 171 19.38 -1.25 -2.98
C ASP A 171 19.72 -2.59 -3.68
N ASN A 172 21.01 -2.91 -3.77
CA ASN A 172 21.47 -4.15 -4.41
C ASN A 172 21.11 -5.42 -3.64
N ASP A 173 20.67 -5.33 -2.39
CA ASP A 173 20.25 -6.47 -1.59
C ASP A 173 18.72 -6.58 -1.49
N GLY A 174 17.99 -5.62 -2.06
CA GLY A 174 16.53 -5.54 -2.02
C GLY A 174 15.99 -4.84 -0.79
N LEU A 175 16.86 -4.21 0.01
CA LEU A 175 16.43 -3.38 1.14
C LEU A 175 15.76 -2.12 0.62
N PRO A 176 14.61 -1.74 1.20
CA PRO A 176 13.92 -0.52 0.82
C PRO A 176 14.69 0.72 1.31
N LEU A 177 14.66 1.78 0.51
CA LEU A 177 15.19 3.10 0.85
C LEU A 177 14.44 4.19 0.08
N ALA A 178 14.70 5.45 0.41
CA ALA A 178 14.19 6.58 -0.34
C ALA A 178 14.92 6.73 -1.69
N LYS A 179 14.24 7.31 -2.68
CA LYS A 179 14.86 7.70 -3.94
C LYS A 179 16.08 8.62 -3.70
N PRO A 180 17.14 8.56 -4.52
CA PRO A 180 18.35 9.37 -4.30
C PRO A 180 18.11 10.89 -4.22
N SER A 181 17.09 11.40 -4.91
CA SER A 181 16.74 12.83 -4.93
C SER A 181 15.65 13.21 -3.92
N ALA A 182 15.35 12.36 -2.94
CA ALA A 182 14.34 12.64 -1.93
C ALA A 182 14.76 13.80 -1.02
N THR A 183 13.83 14.71 -0.73
CA THR A 183 14.00 15.71 0.34
C THR A 183 14.08 15.02 1.71
N VAL A 184 14.56 15.73 2.75
CA VAL A 184 14.60 15.19 4.12
C VAL A 184 13.23 14.69 4.57
N GLU A 185 12.18 15.47 4.31
CA GLU A 185 10.79 15.09 4.61
C GLU A 185 10.38 13.79 3.90
N GLN A 186 10.69 13.66 2.61
CA GLN A 186 10.41 12.46 1.83
C GLN A 186 11.20 11.24 2.33
N GLN A 187 12.45 11.43 2.76
CA GLN A 187 13.26 10.37 3.35
C GLN A 187 12.63 9.86 4.65
N THR A 188 12.21 10.76 5.54
CA THR A 188 11.51 10.39 6.78
C THR A 188 10.20 9.67 6.47
N LYS A 189 9.41 10.16 5.51
CA LYS A 189 8.16 9.52 5.08
C LYS A 189 8.39 8.08 4.58
N VAL A 190 9.45 7.85 3.80
CA VAL A 190 9.85 6.51 3.34
C VAL A 190 10.31 5.64 4.51
N GLN A 191 11.13 6.17 5.42
CA GLN A 191 11.62 5.43 6.59
C GLN A 191 10.46 4.97 7.48
N ASN A 192 9.51 5.87 7.76
CA ASN A 192 8.29 5.54 8.48
C ASN A 192 7.52 4.41 7.78
N SER A 193 7.37 4.44 6.44
CA SER A 193 6.76 3.34 5.70
C SER A 193 7.51 2.02 5.80
N ILE A 194 8.84 2.05 5.80
CA ILE A 194 9.66 0.85 5.90
C ILE A 194 9.42 0.14 7.23
N GLU A 195 9.34 0.90 8.32
CA GLU A 195 9.08 0.39 9.67
C GLU A 195 7.63 -0.02 9.84
N ILE A 196 6.69 0.89 9.54
CA ILE A 196 5.26 0.69 9.74
C ILE A 196 4.74 -0.49 8.91
N PHE A 197 5.14 -0.63 7.65
CA PHE A 197 4.67 -1.73 6.80
C PHE A 197 5.60 -2.94 6.79
N HIS A 198 6.65 -2.96 7.62
CA HIS A 198 7.65 -4.04 7.69
C HIS A 198 8.30 -4.35 6.33
N LEU A 199 8.57 -3.31 5.53
CA LEU A 199 9.06 -3.49 4.16
C LEU A 199 10.49 -4.04 4.08
N HIS A 200 11.21 -4.05 5.20
CA HIS A 200 12.58 -4.54 5.34
C HIS A 200 12.64 -5.99 5.87
N GLU A 201 11.51 -6.69 5.94
CA GLU A 201 11.48 -8.10 6.34
C GLU A 201 12.30 -8.98 5.37
N SER A 202 13.04 -9.95 5.90
CA SER A 202 14.08 -10.67 5.16
C SER A 202 13.57 -11.47 3.95
N ARG A 203 12.36 -12.03 3.98
CA ARG A 203 11.78 -12.76 2.83
C ARG A 203 11.40 -11.80 1.71
N ILE A 204 10.83 -10.64 2.02
CA ILE A 204 10.48 -9.66 0.97
C ILE A 204 11.73 -9.00 0.38
N VAL A 205 12.74 -8.72 1.19
CA VAL A 205 14.06 -8.23 0.76
C VAL A 205 14.72 -9.22 -0.19
N ARG A 206 14.80 -10.50 0.20
CA ARG A 206 15.35 -11.57 -0.66
C ARG A 206 14.56 -11.72 -1.97
N ALA A 207 13.23 -11.62 -1.92
CA ALA A 207 12.40 -11.71 -3.11
C ALA A 207 12.67 -10.55 -4.10
N ARG A 208 12.90 -9.33 -3.59
CA ARG A 208 13.30 -8.18 -4.41
C ARG A 208 14.68 -8.36 -5.00
N ASN A 209 15.63 -8.95 -4.26
CA ASN A 209 16.95 -9.26 -4.79
C ASN A 209 16.88 -10.27 -5.95
N ILE A 210 16.01 -11.28 -5.86
CA ILE A 210 15.76 -12.21 -6.99
C ILE A 210 15.26 -11.46 -8.24
N VAL A 211 14.36 -10.48 -8.06
CA VAL A 211 13.89 -9.62 -9.16
C VAL A 211 15.05 -8.80 -9.75
N ARG A 212 15.91 -8.23 -8.91
CA ARG A 212 17.12 -7.50 -9.36
C ARG A 212 18.01 -8.37 -10.24
N LEU A 213 18.37 -9.55 -9.76
CA LEU A 213 19.24 -10.48 -10.47
C LEU A 213 18.66 -10.89 -11.83
N GLU A 214 17.33 -11.05 -11.89
CA GLU A 214 16.66 -11.34 -13.15
C GLU A 214 16.66 -10.12 -14.10
N VAL A 215 16.40 -8.91 -13.61
CA VAL A 215 16.52 -7.68 -14.41
C VAL A 215 17.94 -7.54 -14.98
N GLU A 216 18.96 -7.68 -14.15
CA GLU A 216 20.37 -7.60 -14.56
C GLU A 216 20.73 -8.66 -15.61
N ARG A 217 20.23 -9.88 -15.45
CA ARG A 217 20.41 -10.96 -16.43
C ARG A 217 19.83 -10.57 -17.80
N GLN A 218 18.60 -10.06 -17.83
CA GLN A 218 17.95 -9.67 -19.09
C GLN A 218 18.60 -8.42 -19.71
N VAL A 219 19.00 -7.44 -18.90
CA VAL A 219 19.76 -6.27 -19.37
C VAL A 219 21.10 -6.67 -19.95
N ARG A 220 21.81 -7.62 -19.33
CA ARG A 220 23.08 -8.14 -19.86
C ARG A 220 22.89 -8.78 -21.24
N LYS A 221 21.83 -9.58 -21.43
CA LYS A 221 21.46 -10.15 -22.73
C LYS A 221 21.28 -9.08 -23.81
N ILE A 222 20.60 -7.98 -23.48
CA ILE A 222 20.46 -6.82 -24.37
C ILE A 222 21.83 -6.24 -24.71
N LYS A 223 22.67 -5.96 -23.70
CA LYS A 223 24.01 -5.37 -23.89
C LYS A 223 24.95 -6.27 -24.71
N THR A 224 24.79 -7.59 -24.65
CA THR A 224 25.61 -8.56 -25.40
C THR A 224 24.96 -9.02 -26.71
N ASN A 225 23.84 -8.42 -27.11
CA ASN A 225 23.06 -8.80 -28.29
C ASN A 225 22.65 -10.29 -28.34
N ASP A 226 22.41 -10.89 -27.17
CA ASP A 226 21.99 -12.29 -27.02
C ASP A 226 20.47 -12.35 -26.81
N ASN A 227 19.73 -12.93 -27.77
CA ASN A 227 18.29 -13.14 -27.67
C ASN A 227 17.49 -11.89 -27.22
N VAL A 228 17.85 -10.73 -27.77
CA VAL A 228 17.37 -9.41 -27.34
C VAL A 228 15.84 -9.31 -27.28
N GLN A 229 15.13 -9.89 -28.26
CA GLN A 229 13.66 -9.82 -28.30
C GLN A 229 13.01 -10.55 -27.12
N GLU A 230 13.56 -11.71 -26.74
CA GLU A 230 13.08 -12.46 -25.58
C GLU A 230 13.37 -11.70 -24.29
N ALA A 231 14.56 -11.13 -24.16
CA ALA A 231 14.94 -10.32 -23.00
C ALA A 231 14.02 -9.10 -22.84
N LYS A 232 13.71 -8.38 -23.92
CA LYS A 232 12.75 -7.27 -23.94
C LYS A 232 11.35 -7.74 -23.52
N ALA A 233 10.86 -8.85 -24.07
CA ALA A 233 9.54 -9.39 -23.72
C ALA A 233 9.46 -9.76 -22.22
N LYS A 234 10.52 -10.36 -21.68
CA LYS A 234 10.62 -10.70 -20.25
C LYS A 234 10.61 -9.46 -19.37
N LEU A 235 11.43 -8.45 -19.69
CA LEU A 235 11.48 -7.18 -18.94
C LEU A 235 10.14 -6.44 -18.99
N ARG A 236 9.50 -6.35 -20.17
CA ARG A 236 8.14 -5.78 -20.30
C ARG A 236 7.13 -6.49 -19.44
N ARG A 237 7.23 -7.82 -19.31
CA ARG A 237 6.37 -8.57 -18.41
C ARG A 237 6.64 -8.19 -16.96
N MET A 238 7.90 -8.23 -16.52
CA MET A 238 8.28 -7.99 -15.12
C MET A 238 7.82 -6.63 -14.56
N VAL A 239 7.71 -5.61 -15.41
CA VAL A 239 7.26 -4.27 -15.00
C VAL A 239 5.73 -4.09 -15.04
N ARG A 240 4.96 -5.09 -15.48
CA ARG A 240 3.49 -4.98 -15.50
C ARG A 240 2.93 -4.92 -14.10
N ASP A 241 1.94 -4.07 -13.91
CA ASP A 241 1.25 -3.88 -12.62
C ASP A 241 0.55 -5.12 -12.08
N THR A 242 0.34 -6.15 -12.89
CA THR A 242 -0.18 -7.45 -12.44
C THR A 242 0.90 -8.37 -11.87
N GLU A 243 2.17 -8.16 -12.20
CA GLU A 243 3.26 -9.02 -11.74
C GLU A 243 3.65 -8.71 -10.30
N LYS A 244 4.11 -9.75 -9.59
CA LYS A 244 4.59 -9.65 -8.21
C LYS A 244 5.87 -8.81 -8.16
N LEU A 245 5.95 -7.87 -7.21
CA LEU A 245 7.08 -6.93 -7.05
C LEU A 245 7.43 -6.14 -8.33
N SER A 246 6.45 -5.83 -9.17
CA SER A 246 6.67 -5.09 -10.41
C SER A 246 7.35 -3.73 -10.18
N ARG A 247 7.06 -3.04 -9.07
CA ARG A 247 7.78 -1.81 -8.71
C ARG A 247 9.27 -2.02 -8.51
N ALA A 248 9.69 -3.14 -7.89
CA ALA A 248 11.10 -3.45 -7.74
C ALA A 248 11.76 -3.63 -9.12
N ALA A 249 11.10 -4.33 -10.04
CA ALA A 249 11.57 -4.46 -11.42
C ALA A 249 11.69 -3.08 -12.10
N VAL A 250 10.72 -2.18 -11.94
CA VAL A 250 10.78 -0.81 -12.46
C VAL A 250 11.98 -0.05 -11.89
N VAL A 251 12.19 -0.10 -10.58
CA VAL A 251 13.31 0.60 -9.91
C VAL A 251 14.67 0.09 -10.41
N TYR A 252 14.87 -1.23 -10.46
CA TYR A 252 16.14 -1.78 -10.97
C TYR A 252 16.34 -1.51 -12.45
N LEU A 253 15.27 -1.57 -13.25
CA LEU A 253 15.37 -1.30 -14.68
C LEU A 253 15.69 0.19 -14.95
N ARG A 254 15.21 1.12 -14.10
CA ARG A 254 15.56 2.57 -14.18
C ARG A 254 17.05 2.85 -13.99
N ALA A 255 17.80 1.98 -13.32
CA ALA A 255 19.25 2.10 -13.22
C ALA A 255 19.94 1.94 -14.59
N HIS A 256 19.23 1.43 -15.59
CA HIS A 256 19.71 1.19 -16.95
C HIS A 256 19.07 2.12 -18.00
N ARG A 257 18.58 3.30 -17.58
CA ARG A 257 17.89 4.27 -18.44
C ARG A 257 18.71 4.81 -19.62
N GLU A 258 20.03 4.53 -19.65
CA GLU A 258 20.89 4.80 -20.79
C GLU A 258 20.58 3.94 -22.02
N LEU A 259 19.91 2.79 -21.83
CA LEU A 259 19.55 1.89 -22.93
C LEU A 259 18.23 2.33 -23.60
N PRO A 260 18.18 2.44 -24.94
CA PRO A 260 16.94 2.77 -25.65
C PRO A 260 15.79 1.79 -25.37
N GLU A 261 16.09 0.50 -25.22
CA GLU A 261 15.10 -0.52 -24.88
C GLU A 261 14.49 -0.27 -23.50
N VAL A 262 15.29 0.20 -22.55
CA VAL A 262 14.80 0.50 -21.19
C VAL A 262 13.89 1.72 -21.21
N LYS A 263 14.26 2.77 -21.96
CA LYS A 263 13.39 3.94 -22.15
C LYS A 263 12.04 3.55 -22.75
N ASP A 264 12.06 2.71 -23.78
CA ASP A 264 10.84 2.17 -24.41
C ASP A 264 10.00 1.33 -23.45
N ILE A 265 10.61 0.45 -22.67
CA ILE A 265 9.89 -0.42 -21.72
C ILE A 265 9.23 0.39 -20.59
N LEU A 266 9.91 1.44 -20.11
CA LEU A 266 9.49 2.22 -18.96
C LEU A 266 8.76 3.52 -19.34
N ASN A 267 8.58 3.79 -20.64
CA ASN A 267 8.06 5.06 -21.15
C ASN A 267 8.78 6.28 -20.55
N LEU A 268 10.11 6.26 -20.59
CA LEU A 268 10.95 7.37 -20.13
C LEU A 268 11.28 8.30 -21.30
N ASP A 269 11.27 9.61 -21.03
CA ASP A 269 11.76 10.64 -21.96
C ASP A 269 13.28 10.51 -22.23
#